data_AF-A0A2M6R9H6-F1
#
_entry.id   AF-A0A2M6R9H6-F1
#
_cell.length_a   1.000
_cell.length_b   1.000
_cell.length_c   1.000
_cell.angle_alpha   90.00
_cell.angle_beta   90.00
_cell.angle_gamma   90.00
#
_symmetry.space_group_name_H-M   'P 1'
#
loop_
_entity.id
_entity.type
_entity.pdbx_description
1 polymer ?
#
loop_
_entity_poly.entity_id
_entity_poly.type
_entity_poly.pdbx_seq_one_letter_code
_entity_poly.pdbx_strand_id
1 'polypeptide(L)'
;MAQDSQVIVGQWWCVGSFPEDHTRTYGPETGNLCDTHQGVDGEVDWSMAPMEWATEWVKNLAARFAELGQRTEHCSAFARSTLVVPEPTWVRFCLEYDDALRMWVNGTLLYEGLDYRWIGYGQDTVEIHLPKGESTVILQVLQGEEAWGFTFDVEAIDDPPVSAVMIDELARENEELRQVREGAQARERALGDEIAVLERKLEDAHHHIKVREEDGPSWDLVNDCIYELSRTALAVVGFGRMPAKDQEKIRDINRAFRNNEIEADSVRDAIIEARRLIKEAVPCIRFVGGFGYGERQQTTQNPAYEQALVETMEIARKCGYVDAVSADTEDINTFARQLATAEAADKERVKNAAQMLFTSAVTNLKAIQ
;
A
#
# COMPACT_ATOMS: atom_id res chain seq x y z
N MET A 1 38.50 -0.19 1.26
CA MET A 1 38.10 -1.57 1.62
C MET A 1 36.83 -1.84 0.84
N ALA A 2 36.84 -2.81 -0.07
CA ALA A 2 35.69 -3.14 -0.89
C ALA A 2 34.64 -3.79 0.02
N GLN A 3 33.59 -3.04 0.36
CA GLN A 3 32.43 -3.55 1.06
C GLN A 3 31.52 -4.24 0.04
N ASP A 4 31.38 -5.54 0.23
CA ASP A 4 30.15 -6.31 0.04
C ASP A 4 29.57 -6.39 -1.37
N SER A 5 30.34 -7.01 -2.26
CA SER A 5 29.77 -7.79 -3.37
C SER A 5 29.16 -9.06 -2.75
N GLN A 6 27.99 -8.95 -2.12
CA GLN A 6 27.26 -10.10 -1.55
C GLN A 6 25.83 -10.15 -2.12
N VAL A 7 25.37 -11.33 -2.55
CA VAL A 7 23.99 -11.53 -3.03
C VAL A 7 23.12 -11.77 -1.82
N ILE A 8 22.27 -10.81 -1.49
CA ILE A 8 21.44 -10.98 -0.31
C ILE A 8 20.21 -11.81 -0.69
N VAL A 9 19.92 -12.87 0.05
CA VAL A 9 18.71 -13.69 -0.12
C VAL A 9 17.70 -13.28 0.95
N GLY A 10 16.52 -12.84 0.55
CA GLY A 10 15.45 -12.44 1.44
C GLY A 10 14.87 -13.63 2.20
N GLN A 11 14.07 -13.34 3.22
CA GLN A 11 13.25 -14.36 3.86
C GLN A 11 12.31 -15.05 2.87
N TRP A 12 11.99 -16.31 3.16
CA TRP A 12 11.05 -17.07 2.36
C TRP A 12 9.62 -16.86 2.85
N TRP A 13 8.74 -16.61 1.90
CA TRP A 13 7.30 -16.59 2.08
C TRP A 13 6.70 -17.80 1.38
N CYS A 14 5.72 -18.45 1.99
CA CYS A 14 5.03 -19.57 1.39
C CYS A 14 3.53 -19.31 1.28
N VAL A 15 2.92 -19.79 0.20
CA VAL A 15 1.48 -19.83 0.01
C VAL A 15 1.08 -21.18 -0.56
N GLY A 16 -0.03 -21.72 -0.09
CA GLY A 16 -0.49 -23.06 -0.41
C GLY A 16 -1.60 -23.49 0.54
N SER A 17 -2.15 -24.69 0.40
CA SER A 17 -1.82 -25.67 -0.64
C SER A 17 -2.70 -25.52 -1.88
N PHE A 18 -2.14 -25.73 -3.06
CA PHE A 18 -2.82 -25.78 -4.35
C PHE A 18 -2.94 -27.24 -4.83
N PRO A 19 -3.79 -27.54 -5.82
CA PRO A 19 -3.76 -28.84 -6.48
C PRO A 19 -2.37 -29.17 -7.06
N GLU A 20 -2.06 -30.46 -7.14
CA GLU A 20 -0.84 -31.00 -7.77
C GLU A 20 -0.97 -30.96 -9.31
N ASP A 21 -1.01 -29.76 -9.89
CA ASP A 21 -1.12 -29.56 -11.34
C ASP A 21 -0.15 -28.46 -11.78
N HIS A 22 0.89 -28.85 -12.50
CA HIS A 22 1.91 -27.93 -13.03
C HIS A 22 1.45 -27.19 -14.30
N THR A 23 0.36 -27.60 -14.93
CA THR A 23 -0.12 -26.98 -16.17
C THR A 23 -1.01 -25.78 -15.91
N ARG A 24 -1.58 -25.69 -14.71
CA ARG A 24 -2.44 -24.61 -14.27
C ARG A 24 -1.63 -23.46 -13.66
N THR A 25 -2.05 -22.24 -13.97
CA THR A 25 -1.58 -21.02 -13.29
C THR A 25 -2.50 -20.74 -12.10
N TYR A 26 -1.91 -20.44 -10.94
CA TYR A 26 -2.65 -20.21 -9.69
C TYR A 26 -2.72 -18.75 -9.27
N GLY A 27 -1.85 -17.89 -9.82
CA GLY A 27 -1.72 -16.49 -9.42
C GLY A 27 -0.36 -16.18 -8.79
N PRO A 28 0.14 -16.97 -7.81
CA PRO A 28 1.41 -16.73 -7.15
C PRO A 28 2.62 -16.60 -8.08
N GLU A 29 2.58 -17.18 -9.28
CA GLU A 29 3.65 -17.11 -10.29
C GLU A 29 3.98 -15.67 -10.71
N THR A 30 2.99 -14.77 -10.63
CA THR A 30 3.11 -13.35 -11.05
C THR A 30 2.56 -12.36 -10.02
N GLY A 31 2.02 -12.85 -8.89
CA GLY A 31 1.29 -12.05 -7.90
C GLY A 31 2.16 -11.34 -6.86
N ASN A 32 1.52 -10.50 -6.05
CA ASN A 32 2.12 -9.80 -4.92
C ASN A 32 1.90 -10.57 -3.61
N LEU A 33 2.71 -10.26 -2.58
CA LEU A 33 2.59 -10.88 -1.25
C LEU A 33 1.27 -10.56 -0.54
N CYS A 34 0.57 -9.50 -0.94
CA CYS A 34 -0.73 -9.12 -0.37
C CYS A 34 -1.93 -9.77 -1.08
N ASP A 35 -1.70 -10.53 -2.14
CA ASP A 35 -2.79 -11.15 -2.90
C ASP A 35 -3.23 -12.44 -2.19
N THR A 36 -4.55 -12.64 -2.13
CA THR A 36 -5.19 -13.90 -1.71
C THR A 36 -5.42 -14.79 -2.93
N HIS A 37 -5.21 -16.09 -2.77
CA HIS A 37 -5.31 -17.07 -3.86
C HIS A 37 -6.31 -18.18 -3.53
N GLN A 38 -6.88 -18.80 -4.57
CA GLN A 38 -7.75 -19.95 -4.39
C GLN A 38 -6.92 -21.24 -4.31
N GLY A 39 -6.74 -21.75 -3.10
CA GLY A 39 -6.12 -23.04 -2.82
C GLY A 39 -7.09 -24.21 -2.93
N VAL A 40 -6.61 -25.41 -2.57
CA VAL A 40 -7.36 -26.68 -2.67
C VAL A 40 -8.49 -26.78 -1.66
N ASP A 41 -8.30 -26.24 -0.45
CA ASP A 41 -9.25 -26.32 0.66
C ASP A 41 -9.86 -24.95 1.03
N GLY A 42 -9.68 -23.93 0.19
CA GLY A 42 -10.20 -22.58 0.43
C GLY A 42 -9.27 -21.48 -0.08
N GLU A 43 -9.53 -20.25 0.36
CA GLU A 43 -8.62 -19.13 0.15
C GLU A 43 -7.34 -19.31 0.99
N VAL A 44 -6.21 -18.94 0.40
CA VAL A 44 -4.88 -19.06 1.00
C VAL A 44 -4.10 -17.77 0.79
N ASP A 45 -3.36 -17.36 1.81
CA ASP A 45 -2.56 -16.14 1.80
C ASP A 45 -1.07 -16.46 1.96
N TRP A 46 -0.23 -15.55 1.49
CA TRP A 46 1.19 -15.61 1.76
C TRP A 46 1.47 -15.51 3.25
N SER A 47 2.37 -16.36 3.72
CA SER A 47 2.81 -16.36 5.11
C SER A 47 4.31 -16.59 5.18
N MET A 48 4.98 -15.86 6.06
CA MET A 48 6.42 -16.00 6.24
C MET A 48 6.76 -17.40 6.77
N ALA A 49 7.81 -18.01 6.21
CA ALA A 49 8.43 -19.20 6.76
C ALA A 49 9.46 -18.78 7.84
N PRO A 50 9.26 -19.14 9.13
CA PRO A 50 10.24 -19.06 10.19
C PRO A 50 11.59 -19.62 9.76
N MET A 51 12.64 -18.93 10.19
CA MET A 51 14.02 -19.33 9.97
C MET A 51 14.39 -20.70 10.58
N GLU A 52 13.66 -21.16 11.60
CA GLU A 52 13.96 -22.38 12.35
C GLU A 52 13.56 -23.68 11.63
N TRP A 53 13.02 -23.58 10.40
CA TRP A 53 12.45 -24.72 9.70
C TRP A 53 13.48 -25.51 8.91
N ALA A 54 13.73 -26.68 9.49
CA ALA A 54 14.58 -27.80 9.08
C ALA A 54 16.06 -27.68 9.39
N THR A 55 16.70 -28.85 9.36
CA THR A 55 18.11 -29.12 9.65
C THR A 55 19.03 -28.25 8.80
N GLU A 56 19.21 -26.97 9.16
CA GLU A 56 20.01 -25.89 8.55
C GLU A 56 19.86 -25.63 7.03
N TRP A 57 19.47 -26.61 6.20
CA TRP A 57 19.66 -26.62 4.74
C TRP A 57 18.38 -26.83 3.94
N VAL A 58 17.42 -27.60 4.46
CA VAL A 58 16.15 -27.90 3.76
C VAL A 58 15.04 -26.99 4.24
N LYS A 59 14.18 -26.50 3.33
CA LYS A 59 12.92 -25.83 3.66
C LYS A 59 11.80 -26.86 3.63
N ASN A 60 11.43 -27.38 4.81
CA ASN A 60 10.44 -28.44 4.95
C ASN A 60 9.00 -27.89 4.81
N LEU A 61 8.43 -28.03 3.63
CA LEU A 61 7.09 -27.53 3.32
C LEU A 61 6.01 -28.40 3.97
N ALA A 62 6.21 -29.72 4.07
CA ALA A 62 5.28 -30.62 4.75
C ALA A 62 4.97 -30.16 6.18
N ALA A 63 6.02 -29.88 6.96
CA ALA A 63 5.89 -29.41 8.33
C ALA A 63 5.17 -28.05 8.41
N ARG A 64 5.53 -27.10 7.52
CA ARG A 64 4.87 -25.79 7.45
C ARG A 64 3.37 -25.95 7.22
N PHE A 65 2.98 -26.63 6.16
CA PHE A 65 1.58 -26.73 5.78
C PHE A 65 0.77 -27.55 6.78
N ALA A 66 1.37 -28.54 7.43
CA ALA A 66 0.75 -29.24 8.56
C ALA A 66 0.45 -28.32 9.75
N GLU A 67 1.36 -27.41 10.12
CA GLU A 67 1.14 -26.43 11.20
C GLU A 67 0.01 -25.46 10.90
N LEU A 68 -0.19 -25.12 9.62
CA LEU A 68 -1.31 -24.29 9.16
C LEU A 68 -2.63 -25.06 9.05
N GLY A 69 -2.64 -26.37 9.29
CA GLY A 69 -3.81 -27.23 9.09
C GLY A 69 -4.19 -27.37 7.61
N GLN A 70 -3.23 -27.17 6.70
CA GLN A 70 -3.40 -27.25 5.26
C GLN A 70 -2.99 -28.64 4.75
N ARG A 71 -3.47 -29.00 3.55
CA ARG A 71 -3.15 -30.28 2.91
C ARG A 71 -1.66 -30.42 2.62
N THR A 72 -1.09 -31.59 2.88
CA THR A 72 0.35 -31.85 2.70
C THR A 72 0.68 -32.89 1.64
N GLU A 73 -0.32 -33.55 1.06
CA GLU A 73 -0.18 -34.61 0.05
C GLU A 73 -1.03 -34.27 -1.17
N HIS A 74 -0.61 -34.77 -2.34
CA HIS A 74 -1.24 -34.52 -3.64
C HIS A 74 -1.57 -33.04 -3.84
N CYS A 75 -0.57 -32.21 -3.57
CA CYS A 75 -0.73 -30.76 -3.58
C CYS A 75 0.52 -30.08 -4.15
N SER A 76 0.46 -28.76 -4.28
CA SER A 76 1.61 -27.94 -4.56
C SER A 76 1.62 -26.71 -3.67
N ALA A 77 2.77 -26.10 -3.53
CA ALA A 77 2.94 -24.85 -2.80
C ALA A 77 3.93 -23.96 -3.50
N PHE A 78 3.77 -22.65 -3.27
CA PHE A 78 4.70 -21.65 -3.75
C PHE A 78 5.54 -21.14 -2.59
N ALA A 79 6.83 -20.98 -2.85
CA ALA A 79 7.76 -20.26 -2.01
C ALA A 79 8.30 -19.06 -2.78
N ARG A 80 8.41 -17.90 -2.14
CA ARG A 80 8.91 -16.66 -2.73
C ARG A 80 9.99 -16.05 -1.85
N SER A 81 11.04 -15.54 -2.48
CA SER A 81 12.07 -14.72 -1.85
C SER A 81 12.52 -13.62 -2.82
N THR A 82 13.21 -12.61 -2.30
CA THR A 82 13.86 -11.58 -3.10
C THR A 82 15.37 -11.73 -3.01
N LEU A 83 16.06 -11.57 -4.13
CA LEU A 83 17.50 -11.44 -4.19
C LEU A 83 17.87 -9.98 -4.37
N VAL A 84 18.82 -9.47 -3.57
CA VAL A 84 19.36 -8.13 -3.77
C VAL A 84 20.82 -8.24 -4.22
N VAL A 85 21.09 -7.70 -5.40
CA VAL A 85 22.43 -7.70 -5.99
C VAL A 85 22.94 -6.26 -6.16
N PRO A 86 24.11 -5.89 -5.60
CA PRO A 86 24.59 -4.50 -5.61
C PRO A 86 25.00 -4.01 -7.01
N GLU A 87 25.39 -4.93 -7.89
CA GLU A 87 25.79 -4.72 -9.28
C GLU A 87 25.19 -5.84 -10.15
N PRO A 88 25.09 -5.70 -11.49
CA PRO A 88 24.69 -6.82 -12.32
C PRO A 88 25.70 -7.97 -12.17
N THR A 89 25.23 -9.20 -11.97
CA THR A 89 26.11 -10.33 -11.59
C THR A 89 25.58 -11.65 -12.16
N TRP A 90 26.49 -12.47 -12.69
CA TRP A 90 26.20 -13.86 -12.99
C TRP A 90 26.21 -14.70 -11.72
N VAL A 91 25.11 -15.42 -11.50
CA VAL A 91 24.95 -16.35 -10.39
C VAL A 91 24.53 -17.72 -10.87
N ARG A 92 24.87 -18.73 -10.08
CA ARG A 92 24.37 -20.09 -10.16
C ARG A 92 23.45 -20.33 -8.99
N PHE A 93 22.20 -20.67 -9.28
CA PHE A 93 21.30 -21.23 -8.29
C PHE A 93 21.53 -22.72 -8.20
N CYS A 94 21.79 -23.21 -6.98
CA CYS A 94 21.85 -24.62 -6.66
C CYS A 94 20.51 -25.02 -6.05
N LEU A 95 19.81 -25.93 -6.71
CA LEU A 95 18.44 -26.33 -6.38
C LEU A 95 18.41 -27.81 -6.07
N GLU A 96 17.74 -28.14 -4.97
CA GLU A 96 17.37 -29.51 -4.64
C GLU A 96 15.91 -29.48 -4.20
N TYR A 97 15.14 -30.49 -4.55
CA TYR A 97 13.71 -30.51 -4.26
C TYR A 97 13.20 -31.93 -4.14
N ASP A 98 12.04 -32.04 -3.52
CA ASP A 98 11.25 -33.24 -3.35
C ASP A 98 9.78 -32.77 -3.35
N ASP A 99 8.90 -33.18 -4.27
CA ASP A 99 9.09 -34.15 -5.37
C ASP A 99 9.51 -33.50 -6.70
N ALA A 100 8.80 -32.44 -7.12
CA ALA A 100 9.01 -31.74 -8.40
C ALA A 100 9.03 -30.21 -8.20
N LEU A 101 9.72 -29.49 -9.08
CA LEU A 101 9.98 -28.05 -8.91
C LEU A 101 9.86 -27.26 -10.21
N ARG A 102 9.28 -26.07 -10.10
CA ARG A 102 9.36 -25.03 -11.12
C ARG A 102 9.88 -23.75 -10.49
N MET A 103 10.70 -23.00 -11.21
CA MET A 103 11.26 -21.74 -10.73
C MET A 103 11.07 -20.61 -11.72
N TRP A 104 10.58 -19.49 -11.22
CA TRP A 104 10.49 -18.24 -11.92
C TRP A 104 11.43 -17.21 -11.29
N VAL A 105 12.03 -16.38 -12.14
CA VAL A 105 12.77 -15.20 -11.70
C VAL A 105 12.21 -14.00 -12.44
N ASN A 106 11.81 -12.97 -11.71
CA ASN A 106 11.20 -11.77 -12.26
C ASN A 106 10.05 -12.08 -13.24
N GLY A 107 9.20 -13.07 -12.88
CA GLY A 107 8.06 -13.53 -13.67
C GLY A 107 8.39 -14.41 -14.88
N THR A 108 9.67 -14.70 -15.15
CA THR A 108 10.09 -15.57 -16.25
C THR A 108 10.38 -16.97 -15.73
N LEU A 109 9.73 -18.00 -16.29
CA LEU A 109 10.03 -19.41 -15.98
C LEU A 109 11.44 -19.76 -16.48
N LEU A 110 12.32 -20.18 -15.57
CA LEU A 110 13.72 -20.51 -15.89
C LEU A 110 14.05 -21.98 -15.74
N TYR A 111 13.34 -22.69 -14.86
CA TYR A 111 13.61 -24.08 -14.57
C TYR A 111 12.32 -24.83 -14.33
N GLU A 112 12.27 -26.06 -14.83
CA GLU A 112 11.16 -26.99 -14.67
C GLU A 112 11.73 -28.41 -14.61
N GLY A 113 11.65 -29.00 -13.42
CA GLY A 113 12.00 -30.39 -13.13
C GLY A 113 10.76 -31.11 -12.60
N LEU A 114 10.13 -31.92 -13.45
CA LEU A 114 8.86 -32.60 -13.16
C LEU A 114 9.04 -34.08 -12.80
N ASP A 115 10.28 -34.50 -12.57
CA ASP A 115 10.63 -35.83 -12.13
C ASP A 115 10.48 -35.95 -10.61
N TYR A 116 9.62 -36.86 -10.17
CA TYR A 116 9.37 -37.14 -8.75
C TYR A 116 10.58 -37.86 -8.18
N ARG A 117 11.25 -37.23 -7.23
CA ARG A 117 12.51 -37.72 -6.67
C ARG A 117 12.74 -37.14 -5.29
N TRP A 118 13.61 -37.81 -4.55
CA TRP A 118 14.06 -37.32 -3.25
C TRP A 118 15.12 -36.24 -3.38
N ILE A 119 15.13 -35.36 -2.38
CA ILE A 119 16.15 -34.32 -2.24
C ILE A 119 17.55 -34.95 -2.16
N GLY A 120 18.48 -34.46 -2.97
CA GLY A 120 19.87 -34.93 -2.98
C GLY A 120 20.84 -33.81 -3.28
N TYR A 121 22.04 -33.88 -2.70
CA TYR A 121 23.02 -32.80 -2.77
C TYR A 121 23.47 -32.48 -4.20
N GLY A 122 23.36 -31.20 -4.60
CA GLY A 122 23.88 -30.64 -5.84
C GLY A 122 23.24 -31.21 -7.12
N GLN A 123 21.96 -31.59 -7.07
CA GLN A 123 21.27 -32.23 -8.19
C GLN A 123 21.06 -31.30 -9.38
N ASP A 124 20.61 -30.06 -9.13
CA ASP A 124 20.28 -29.12 -10.21
C ASP A 124 20.95 -27.77 -10.01
N THR A 125 21.35 -27.20 -11.14
CA THR A 125 21.95 -25.87 -11.18
C THR A 125 21.38 -25.05 -12.33
N VAL A 126 21.17 -23.76 -12.08
CA VAL A 126 20.65 -22.81 -13.07
C VAL A 126 21.52 -21.56 -13.03
N GLU A 127 22.18 -21.27 -14.14
CA GLU A 127 23.00 -20.06 -14.27
C GLU A 127 22.15 -18.92 -14.86
N ILE A 128 22.15 -17.76 -14.19
CA ILE A 128 21.42 -16.57 -14.62
C ILE A 128 22.24 -15.31 -14.36
N HIS A 129 22.07 -14.32 -15.25
CA HIS A 129 22.53 -12.96 -15.02
C HIS A 129 21.44 -12.14 -14.31
N LEU A 130 21.70 -11.76 -13.06
CA LEU A 130 20.81 -10.91 -12.28
C LEU A 130 21.12 -9.43 -12.55
N PRO A 131 20.08 -8.58 -12.73
CA PRO A 131 20.27 -7.14 -12.78
C PRO A 131 20.68 -6.61 -11.39
N LYS A 132 21.29 -5.41 -11.38
CA LYS A 132 21.45 -4.64 -10.14
C LYS A 132 20.10 -4.36 -9.50
N GLY A 133 20.03 -4.49 -8.18
CA GLY A 133 18.84 -4.22 -7.37
C GLY A 133 18.14 -5.51 -6.95
N GLU A 134 16.83 -5.44 -6.81
CA GLU A 134 15.99 -6.54 -6.37
C GLU A 134 15.59 -7.44 -7.55
N SER A 135 15.58 -8.75 -7.33
CA SER A 135 15.03 -9.76 -8.23
C SER A 135 14.16 -10.72 -7.44
N THR A 136 12.93 -10.95 -7.88
CA THR A 136 12.03 -11.90 -7.22
C THR A 136 12.29 -13.31 -7.73
N VAL A 137 12.43 -14.26 -6.80
CA VAL A 137 12.48 -15.70 -7.08
C VAL A 137 11.21 -16.34 -6.53
N ILE A 138 10.54 -17.14 -7.36
CA ILE A 138 9.37 -17.94 -6.98
C ILE A 138 9.65 -19.38 -7.33
N LEU A 139 9.38 -20.27 -6.39
CA LEU A 139 9.46 -21.72 -6.52
C LEU A 139 8.06 -22.29 -6.37
N GLN A 140 7.60 -23.11 -7.31
CA GLN A 140 6.46 -24.00 -7.12
C GLN A 140 7.01 -25.39 -6.86
N VAL A 141 6.77 -25.92 -5.66
CA VAL A 141 7.09 -27.31 -5.33
C VAL A 141 5.81 -28.12 -5.45
N LEU A 142 5.86 -29.22 -6.20
CA LEU A 142 4.78 -30.17 -6.33
C LEU A 142 5.07 -31.37 -5.44
N GLN A 143 4.01 -31.90 -4.84
CA GLN A 143 4.09 -32.99 -3.88
C GLN A 143 3.13 -34.10 -4.22
N GLY A 144 3.69 -35.31 -4.34
CA GLY A 144 2.95 -36.55 -4.38
C GLY A 144 2.52 -36.98 -2.98
N GLU A 145 3.41 -37.63 -2.23
CA GLU A 145 3.11 -38.24 -0.92
C GLU A 145 4.28 -38.09 0.06
N GLU A 146 4.02 -38.21 1.36
CA GLU A 146 5.01 -38.12 2.45
C GLU A 146 5.66 -36.72 2.64
N ALA A 147 6.98 -36.67 2.77
CA ALA A 147 7.75 -35.46 3.10
C ALA A 147 8.20 -34.73 1.84
N TRP A 148 8.26 -33.40 1.91
CA TRP A 148 8.64 -32.58 0.75
C TRP A 148 9.18 -31.22 1.16
N GLY A 149 9.92 -30.62 0.23
CA GLY A 149 10.61 -29.38 0.46
C GLY A 149 11.63 -29.07 -0.62
N PHE A 150 12.45 -28.05 -0.34
CA PHE A 150 13.50 -27.64 -1.26
C PHE A 150 14.72 -27.10 -0.53
N THR A 151 15.87 -27.12 -1.19
CA THR A 151 17.02 -26.29 -0.86
C THR A 151 17.22 -25.26 -1.97
N PHE A 152 17.74 -24.10 -1.61
CA PHE A 152 18.07 -23.03 -2.53
C PHE A 152 19.34 -22.36 -2.04
N ASP A 153 20.40 -22.46 -2.83
CA ASP A 153 21.64 -21.74 -2.58
C ASP A 153 22.03 -20.91 -3.81
N VAL A 154 22.80 -19.84 -3.58
CA VAL A 154 23.24 -18.91 -4.61
C VAL A 154 24.74 -18.75 -4.55
N GLU A 155 25.40 -19.18 -5.63
CA GLU A 155 26.82 -19.00 -5.83
C GLU A 155 27.04 -17.94 -6.91
N ALA A 156 27.83 -16.89 -6.64
CA ALA A 156 28.25 -16.03 -7.74
C ALA A 156 29.32 -16.68 -8.60
N ILE A 157 29.20 -16.46 -9.90
CA ILE A 157 30.12 -16.99 -10.92
C ILE A 157 31.24 -15.98 -11.21
N ASP A 158 30.96 -14.69 -11.03
CA ASP A 158 31.93 -13.62 -11.29
C ASP A 158 33.04 -13.54 -10.22
N ASP A 159 34.26 -13.22 -10.65
CA ASP A 159 35.45 -13.07 -9.79
C ASP A 159 35.61 -11.59 -9.35
N PRO A 160 35.66 -11.26 -8.04
CA PRO A 160 35.72 -12.17 -6.91
C PRO A 160 34.36 -12.73 -6.46
N PRO A 161 34.35 -13.96 -5.88
CA PRO A 161 33.15 -14.65 -5.45
C PRO A 161 32.39 -13.83 -4.41
N VAL A 162 31.12 -13.61 -4.71
CA VAL A 162 30.14 -12.89 -3.90
C VAL A 162 29.41 -13.92 -3.04
N SER A 163 29.54 -13.83 -1.71
CA SER A 163 28.85 -14.73 -0.79
C SER A 163 27.42 -14.28 -0.52
N ALA A 164 26.47 -15.19 -0.38
CA ALA A 164 25.09 -14.83 -0.10
C ALA A 164 24.83 -14.53 1.39
N VAL A 165 24.02 -13.52 1.72
CA VAL A 165 23.62 -13.20 3.10
C VAL A 165 22.11 -13.10 3.22
N MET A 166 21.52 -13.79 4.20
CA MET A 166 20.08 -13.70 4.44
C MET A 166 19.73 -12.35 5.12
N ILE A 167 18.85 -11.52 4.54
CA ILE A 167 18.35 -10.29 5.21
C ILE A 167 16.83 -10.31 5.34
N ASP A 168 16.36 -9.85 6.50
CA ASP A 168 14.97 -9.66 6.88
C ASP A 168 14.36 -8.48 6.12
N GLU A 169 13.80 -8.76 4.95
CA GLU A 169 13.14 -7.79 4.06
C GLU A 169 11.85 -7.22 4.68
N LEU A 170 11.20 -8.01 5.54
CA LEU A 170 10.10 -7.57 6.39
C LEU A 170 10.55 -6.49 7.36
N ALA A 171 11.77 -6.51 7.88
CA ALA A 171 12.21 -5.45 8.80
C ALA A 171 12.25 -4.07 8.12
N ARG A 172 12.62 -4.00 6.84
CA ARG A 172 12.66 -2.72 6.10
C ARG A 172 11.25 -2.27 5.68
N GLU A 173 10.47 -3.15 5.07
CA GLU A 173 9.11 -2.81 4.65
C GLU A 173 8.16 -2.59 5.85
N ASN A 174 8.30 -3.37 6.93
CA ASN A 174 7.53 -3.13 8.16
C ASN A 174 7.96 -1.86 8.86
N GLU A 175 9.24 -1.45 8.81
CA GLU A 175 9.65 -0.20 9.44
C GLU A 175 9.06 1.00 8.70
N GLU A 176 9.05 0.98 7.36
CA GLU A 176 8.38 2.02 6.56
C GLU A 176 6.86 2.02 6.82
N LEU A 177 6.21 0.85 6.82
CA LEU A 177 4.78 0.74 7.15
C LEU A 177 4.48 1.12 8.60
N ARG A 178 5.39 0.84 9.54
CA ARG A 178 5.27 1.23 10.96
C ARG A 178 5.36 2.73 11.09
N GLN A 179 6.31 3.39 10.43
CA GLN A 179 6.44 4.84 10.41
C GLN A 179 5.20 5.51 9.80
N VAL A 180 4.65 4.96 8.71
CA VAL A 180 3.40 5.46 8.12
C VAL A 180 2.21 5.28 9.07
N ARG A 181 2.08 4.12 9.73
CA ARG A 181 1.01 3.86 10.70
C ARG A 181 1.11 4.75 11.94
N GLU A 182 2.32 4.94 12.47
CA GLU A 182 2.56 5.82 13.61
C GLU A 182 2.26 7.29 13.25
N GLY A 183 2.65 7.74 12.06
CA GLY A 183 2.28 9.06 11.53
C GLY A 183 0.77 9.25 11.37
N ALA A 184 0.07 8.24 10.84
CA ALA A 184 -1.38 8.27 10.70
C ALA A 184 -2.10 8.31 12.06
N GLN A 185 -1.65 7.49 13.02
CA GLN A 185 -2.20 7.49 14.39
C GLN A 185 -1.92 8.79 15.14
N ALA A 186 -0.73 9.37 14.98
CA ALA A 186 -0.41 10.66 15.57
C ALA A 186 -1.32 11.76 15.02
N ARG A 187 -1.60 11.73 13.71
CA ARG A 187 -2.52 12.68 13.06
C ARG A 187 -3.98 12.46 13.47
N GLU A 188 -4.42 11.21 13.65
CA GLU A 188 -5.76 10.89 14.18
C GLU A 188 -5.93 11.46 15.60
N ARG A 189 -4.94 11.27 16.48
CA ARG A 189 -4.97 11.83 17.84
C ARG A 189 -5.03 13.36 17.81
N ALA A 190 -4.20 14.00 16.99
CA ALA A 190 -4.20 15.46 16.85
C ALA A 190 -5.56 16.00 16.38
N LEU A 191 -6.20 15.35 15.38
CA LEU A 191 -7.55 15.71 14.92
C LEU A 191 -8.59 15.48 16.01
N GLY A 192 -8.49 14.39 16.78
CA GLY A 192 -9.37 14.13 17.92
C GLY A 192 -9.28 15.23 18.99
N ASP A 193 -8.07 15.68 19.31
CA ASP A 193 -7.83 16.77 20.26
C ASP A 193 -8.37 18.11 19.76
N GLU A 194 -8.18 18.42 18.46
CA GLU A 194 -8.77 19.61 17.82
C GLU A 194 -10.30 19.59 17.87
N ILE A 195 -10.91 18.45 17.53
CA ILE A 195 -12.38 18.27 17.60
C ILE A 195 -12.85 18.47 19.05
N ALA A 196 -12.17 17.91 20.05
CA ALA A 196 -12.54 18.08 21.45
C ALA A 196 -12.42 19.54 21.93
N VAL A 197 -11.43 20.29 21.44
CA VAL A 197 -11.33 21.74 21.69
C VAL A 197 -12.50 22.49 21.06
N LEU A 198 -12.87 22.16 19.81
CA LEU A 198 -14.00 22.78 19.13
C LEU A 198 -15.34 22.45 19.83
N GLU A 199 -15.52 21.22 20.29
CA GLU A 199 -16.72 20.82 21.05
C GLU A 199 -16.86 21.65 22.34
N ARG A 200 -15.77 21.89 23.08
CA ARG A 200 -15.79 22.75 24.28
C ARG A 200 -16.13 24.20 23.95
N LYS A 201 -15.50 24.79 22.93
CA LYS A 201 -15.80 26.17 22.49
C LYS A 201 -17.27 26.32 22.10
N LEU A 202 -17.82 25.30 21.43
CA LEU A 202 -19.22 25.28 21.02
C LEU A 202 -20.17 25.16 22.22
N GLU A 203 -19.84 24.33 23.22
CA GLU A 203 -20.61 24.22 24.46
C GLU A 203 -20.59 25.53 25.27
N ASP A 204 -19.43 26.19 25.38
CA ASP A 204 -19.28 27.50 26.01
C ASP A 204 -20.09 28.57 25.28
N ALA A 205 -20.01 28.61 23.94
CA ALA A 205 -20.81 29.50 23.12
C ALA A 205 -22.31 29.26 23.31
N HIS A 206 -22.75 28.00 23.38
CA HIS A 206 -24.14 27.63 23.64
C HIS A 206 -24.60 28.10 25.03
N HIS A 207 -23.75 27.99 26.05
CA HIS A 207 -24.03 28.50 27.39
C HIS A 207 -24.18 30.04 27.38
N HIS A 208 -23.31 30.74 26.66
CA HIS A 208 -23.39 32.21 26.52
C HIS A 208 -24.62 32.69 25.76
N ILE A 209 -25.09 31.95 24.74
CA ILE A 209 -26.33 32.27 24.01
C ILE A 209 -27.55 32.17 24.94
N LYS A 210 -27.63 31.12 25.77
CA LYS A 210 -28.73 30.95 26.74
C LYS A 210 -28.79 32.03 27.81
N VAL A 211 -27.66 32.67 28.15
CA VAL A 211 -27.57 33.69 29.20
C VAL A 211 -27.89 35.10 28.67
N ARG A 212 -27.87 35.32 27.34
CA ARG A 212 -28.08 36.63 26.70
C ARG A 212 -29.40 36.77 25.91
N GLU A 213 -30.49 36.20 26.41
CA GLU A 213 -31.82 36.45 25.82
C GLU A 213 -32.23 37.95 25.87
N GLU A 214 -31.56 38.77 26.67
CA GLU A 214 -31.88 40.21 26.82
C GLU A 214 -31.06 41.17 25.93
N ASP A 215 -29.89 40.76 25.39
CA ASP A 215 -28.99 41.66 24.62
C ASP A 215 -28.53 41.11 23.25
N GLY A 216 -29.07 39.97 22.82
CA GLY A 216 -28.78 39.36 21.52
C GLY A 216 -27.43 38.60 21.48
N PRO A 217 -27.35 37.46 20.77
CA PRO A 217 -26.11 36.70 20.68
C PRO A 217 -25.06 37.44 19.84
N SER A 218 -23.80 37.34 20.25
CA SER A 218 -22.64 37.70 19.44
C SER A 218 -22.49 36.67 18.31
N TRP A 219 -23.21 36.88 17.21
CA TRP A 219 -23.21 36.02 16.03
C TRP A 219 -21.80 35.69 15.51
N ASP A 220 -20.81 36.55 15.75
CA ASP A 220 -19.42 36.34 15.38
C ASP A 220 -18.80 35.07 16.01
N LEU A 221 -19.09 34.78 17.30
CA LEU A 221 -18.53 33.60 17.98
C LEU A 221 -19.15 32.29 17.47
N VAL A 222 -20.43 32.34 17.12
CA VAL A 222 -21.17 31.20 16.56
C VAL A 222 -20.68 30.92 15.14
N ASN A 223 -20.50 31.97 14.34
CA ASN A 223 -19.97 31.87 12.99
C ASN A 223 -18.54 31.32 12.98
N ASP A 224 -17.68 31.76 13.89
CA ASP A 224 -16.30 31.25 14.01
C ASP A 224 -16.26 29.77 14.39
N CYS A 225 -17.07 29.33 15.36
CA CYS A 225 -17.11 27.92 15.77
C CYS A 225 -17.61 27.01 14.64
N ILE A 226 -18.63 27.46 13.91
CA ILE A 226 -19.24 26.69 12.83
C ILE A 226 -18.35 26.67 11.59
N TYR A 227 -17.66 27.78 11.30
CA TYR A 227 -16.65 27.84 10.25
C TYR A 227 -15.52 26.84 10.52
N GLU A 228 -14.98 26.80 11.75
CA GLU A 228 -13.91 25.87 12.12
C GLU A 228 -14.36 24.41 12.12
N LEU A 229 -15.57 24.11 12.62
CA LEU A 229 -16.14 22.76 12.53
C LEU A 229 -16.34 22.32 11.08
N SER A 230 -16.83 23.22 10.22
CA SER A 230 -17.05 22.91 8.81
C SER A 230 -15.74 22.78 8.03
N ARG A 231 -14.71 23.55 8.39
CA ARG A 231 -13.35 23.43 7.84
C ARG A 231 -12.70 22.12 8.25
N THR A 232 -12.83 21.73 9.51
CA THR A 232 -12.35 20.44 10.04
C THR A 232 -13.08 19.28 9.37
N ALA A 233 -14.40 19.36 9.23
CA ALA A 233 -15.19 18.37 8.51
C ALA A 233 -14.81 18.29 7.02
N LEU A 234 -14.57 19.42 6.36
CA LEU A 234 -14.10 19.43 4.95
C LEU A 234 -12.69 18.86 4.80
N ALA A 235 -11.79 19.10 5.76
CA ALA A 235 -10.48 18.47 5.79
C ALA A 235 -10.61 16.93 5.91
N VAL A 236 -11.58 16.45 6.70
CA VAL A 236 -11.93 15.03 6.80
C VAL A 236 -12.57 14.51 5.49
N VAL A 237 -13.44 15.29 4.85
CA VAL A 237 -14.09 14.95 3.56
C VAL A 237 -13.09 14.90 2.40
N GLY A 238 -12.03 15.72 2.43
CA GLY A 238 -10.94 15.70 1.45
C GLY A 238 -10.26 14.34 1.32
N PHE A 239 -10.39 13.46 2.34
CA PHE A 239 -9.93 12.07 2.30
C PHE A 239 -10.89 11.09 1.60
N GLY A 240 -11.95 11.59 0.95
CA GLY A 240 -12.68 10.87 -0.11
C GLY A 240 -13.63 9.74 0.30
N ARG A 241 -13.91 9.52 1.60
CA ARG A 241 -14.65 8.32 2.06
C ARG A 241 -16.00 8.54 2.73
N MET A 242 -16.48 9.78 2.83
CA MET A 242 -17.84 10.05 3.30
C MET A 242 -18.84 9.86 2.15
N PRO A 243 -20.03 9.27 2.34
CA PRO A 243 -21.03 9.14 1.28
C PRO A 243 -21.34 10.49 0.63
N ALA A 244 -21.47 10.53 -0.70
CA ALA A 244 -21.64 11.78 -1.46
C ALA A 244 -22.79 12.67 -0.93
N LYS A 245 -23.90 12.04 -0.52
CA LYS A 245 -25.06 12.71 0.10
C LYS A 245 -24.70 13.47 1.38
N ASP A 246 -23.78 12.94 2.18
CA ASP A 246 -23.39 13.53 3.45
C ASP A 246 -22.39 14.67 3.18
N GLN A 247 -21.52 14.53 2.17
CA GLN A 247 -20.62 15.60 1.73
C GLN A 247 -21.39 16.81 1.23
N GLU A 248 -22.42 16.56 0.42
CA GLU A 248 -23.33 17.59 -0.08
C GLU A 248 -24.08 18.27 1.07
N LYS A 249 -24.56 17.49 2.05
CA LYS A 249 -25.22 18.03 3.25
C LYS A 249 -24.30 18.95 4.07
N ILE A 250 -23.03 18.59 4.27
CA ILE A 250 -22.05 19.47 4.93
C ILE A 250 -21.80 20.74 4.11
N ARG A 251 -21.71 20.62 2.78
CA ARG A 251 -21.54 21.80 1.90
C ARG A 251 -22.74 22.72 1.94
N ASP A 252 -23.95 22.18 2.00
CA ASP A 252 -25.19 22.96 2.08
C ASP A 252 -25.34 23.66 3.42
N ILE A 253 -25.02 22.99 4.53
CA ILE A 253 -24.94 23.63 5.87
C ILE A 253 -23.96 24.81 5.81
N ASN A 254 -22.76 24.58 5.28
CA ASN A 254 -21.71 25.59 5.19
C ASN A 254 -22.10 26.76 4.25
N ARG A 255 -22.84 26.48 3.16
CA ARG A 255 -23.38 27.49 2.25
C ARG A 255 -24.45 28.35 2.94
N ALA A 256 -25.41 27.71 3.60
CA ALA A 256 -26.50 28.40 4.29
C ALA A 256 -25.97 29.29 5.43
N PHE A 257 -24.92 28.84 6.14
CA PHE A 257 -24.22 29.68 7.11
C PHE A 257 -23.55 30.91 6.49
N ARG A 258 -22.77 30.74 5.41
CA ARG A 258 -22.09 31.87 4.75
C ARG A 258 -23.06 32.92 4.21
N ASN A 259 -24.26 32.50 3.82
CA ASN A 259 -25.26 33.39 3.27
C ASN A 259 -26.20 33.98 4.34
N ASN A 260 -25.99 33.67 5.63
CA ASN A 260 -26.93 34.01 6.72
C ASN A 260 -28.37 33.53 6.47
N GLU A 261 -28.53 32.35 5.86
CA GLU A 261 -29.84 31.78 5.48
C GLU A 261 -30.44 30.86 6.57
N ILE A 262 -29.76 30.68 7.70
CA ILE A 262 -30.19 29.78 8.78
C ILE A 262 -30.87 30.58 9.89
N GLU A 263 -32.15 30.32 10.13
CA GLU A 263 -32.87 30.88 11.29
C GLU A 263 -32.24 30.42 12.61
N ALA A 264 -32.26 31.26 13.65
CA ALA A 264 -31.60 31.00 14.93
C ALA A 264 -31.97 29.63 15.55
N ASP A 265 -33.22 29.21 15.42
CA ASP A 265 -33.69 27.90 15.91
C ASP A 265 -33.15 26.73 15.07
N SER A 266 -32.86 26.96 13.79
CA SER A 266 -32.29 25.98 12.85
C SER A 266 -30.76 25.83 12.99
N VAL A 267 -30.07 26.81 13.58
CA VAL A 267 -28.62 26.76 13.85
C VAL A 267 -28.28 25.58 14.76
N ARG A 268 -29.13 25.34 15.78
CA ARG A 268 -28.96 24.21 16.71
C ARG A 268 -29.03 22.86 16.00
N ASP A 269 -30.01 22.69 15.13
CA ASP A 269 -30.21 21.44 14.39
C ASP A 269 -29.09 21.20 13.37
N ALA A 270 -28.61 22.28 12.71
CA ALA A 270 -27.46 22.21 11.82
C ALA A 270 -26.17 21.81 12.56
N ILE A 271 -25.95 22.32 13.77
CA ILE A 271 -24.82 21.95 14.63
C ILE A 271 -24.92 20.48 15.08
N ILE A 272 -26.11 20.04 15.52
CA ILE A 272 -26.33 18.64 15.95
C ILE A 272 -26.07 17.69 14.78
N GLU A 273 -26.55 18.04 13.58
CA GLU A 273 -26.36 17.23 12.39
C GLU A 273 -24.91 17.20 11.93
N ALA A 274 -24.20 18.33 11.95
CA ALA A 274 -22.76 18.37 11.67
C ALA A 274 -21.97 17.50 12.65
N ARG A 275 -22.31 17.54 13.95
CA ARG A 275 -21.69 16.70 14.99
C ARG A 275 -21.94 15.22 14.75
N ARG A 276 -23.14 14.83 14.32
CA ARG A 276 -23.48 13.45 13.95
C ARG A 276 -22.63 12.98 12.77
N LEU A 277 -22.57 13.76 11.70
CA LEU A 277 -21.82 13.44 10.48
C LEU A 277 -20.31 13.31 10.75
N ILE A 278 -19.73 14.20 11.56
CA ILE A 278 -18.32 14.12 11.95
C ILE A 278 -18.05 12.82 12.74
N LYS A 279 -18.91 12.49 13.71
CA LYS A 279 -18.76 11.25 14.51
C LYS A 279 -18.89 9.98 13.67
N GLU A 280 -19.74 9.98 12.64
CA GLU A 280 -19.88 8.86 11.71
C GLU A 280 -18.71 8.74 10.74
N ALA A 281 -18.05 9.85 10.40
CA ALA A 281 -16.89 9.85 9.53
C ALA A 281 -15.60 9.39 10.22
N VAL A 282 -15.44 9.62 11.53
CA VAL A 282 -14.22 9.27 12.29
C VAL A 282 -13.85 7.77 12.20
N PRO A 283 -14.77 6.79 12.33
CA PRO A 283 -14.47 5.38 12.11
C PRO A 283 -14.00 5.05 10.69
N CYS A 284 -14.44 5.79 9.67
CA CYS A 284 -14.02 5.59 8.28
C CYS A 284 -12.55 5.99 8.05
N ILE A 285 -11.99 6.85 8.91
CA ILE A 285 -10.58 7.25 8.91
C ILE A 285 -9.69 6.09 9.41
N ARG A 286 -10.18 5.26 10.34
CA ARG A 286 -9.44 4.11 10.90
C ARG A 286 -9.11 3.00 9.90
N PHE A 287 -9.83 2.94 8.77
CA PHE A 287 -9.71 1.85 7.78
C PHE A 287 -8.68 2.14 6.67
N VAL A 288 -7.94 3.27 6.76
CA VAL A 288 -7.05 3.74 5.69
C VAL A 288 -5.61 3.19 5.80
N GLY A 289 -5.21 2.63 6.94
CA GLY A 289 -3.85 2.13 7.17
C GLY A 289 -3.46 0.81 6.47
N GLY A 290 -4.21 0.34 5.47
CA GLY A 290 -4.00 -0.99 4.87
C GLY A 290 -4.36 -1.18 3.39
N PHE A 291 -4.84 -0.17 2.65
CA PHE A 291 -5.39 -0.40 1.29
C PHE A 291 -4.77 0.44 0.15
N GLY A 292 -3.58 1.02 0.35
CA GLY A 292 -2.97 1.93 -0.63
C GLY A 292 -2.23 1.30 -1.82
N TYR A 293 -2.05 -0.02 -1.87
CA TYR A 293 -1.19 -0.67 -2.87
C TYR A 293 -1.92 -1.50 -3.94
N GLY A 294 -3.11 -2.06 -3.65
CA GLY A 294 -3.82 -2.93 -4.61
C GLY A 294 -4.36 -2.23 -5.86
N GLU A 295 -4.82 -0.98 -5.75
CA GLU A 295 -5.33 -0.22 -6.92
C GLU A 295 -4.24 0.36 -7.84
N ARG A 296 -2.95 0.32 -7.42
CA ARG A 296 -1.83 0.86 -8.22
C ARG A 296 -1.54 0.03 -9.48
N GLN A 297 -1.82 -1.28 -9.48
CA GLN A 297 -1.46 -2.14 -10.61
C GLN A 297 -2.52 -2.20 -11.73
N GLN A 298 -3.81 -1.95 -11.43
CA GLN A 298 -4.82 -1.90 -12.51
C GLN A 298 -4.78 -0.60 -13.33
N THR A 299 -4.28 0.50 -12.76
CA THR A 299 -4.24 1.81 -13.45
C THR A 299 -2.96 2.07 -14.25
N THR A 300 -1.84 1.42 -13.89
CA THR A 300 -0.56 1.55 -14.60
C THR A 300 -0.52 0.85 -15.95
N GLN A 301 -1.48 -0.02 -16.28
CA GLN A 301 -1.63 -0.61 -17.62
C GLN A 301 -2.51 0.22 -18.56
N ASN A 302 -2.98 1.41 -18.17
CA ASN A 302 -3.79 2.28 -19.03
C ASN A 302 -2.90 3.34 -19.72
N PRO A 303 -2.70 3.27 -21.06
CA PRO A 303 -1.87 4.24 -21.78
C PRO A 303 -2.35 5.69 -21.64
N ALA A 304 -3.66 5.91 -21.43
CA ALA A 304 -4.21 7.24 -21.19
C ALA A 304 -3.79 7.80 -19.83
N TYR A 305 -3.56 6.93 -18.83
CA TYR A 305 -3.06 7.32 -17.52
C TYR A 305 -1.58 7.68 -17.57
N GLU A 306 -0.75 6.87 -18.22
CA GLU A 306 0.68 7.18 -18.39
C GLU A 306 0.89 8.52 -19.10
N GLN A 307 0.15 8.76 -20.18
CA GLN A 307 0.20 10.05 -20.88
C GLN A 307 -0.26 11.20 -19.96
N ALA A 308 -1.35 11.02 -19.22
CA ALA A 308 -1.85 12.02 -18.29
C ALA A 308 -0.89 12.29 -17.12
N LEU A 309 -0.15 11.27 -16.67
CA LEU A 309 0.86 11.39 -15.63
C LEU A 309 2.05 12.22 -16.11
N VAL A 310 2.55 11.95 -17.32
CA VAL A 310 3.60 12.77 -17.95
C VAL A 310 3.15 14.22 -18.09
N GLU A 311 1.93 14.47 -18.60
CA GLU A 311 1.39 15.82 -18.75
C GLU A 311 1.25 16.54 -17.40
N THR A 312 0.79 15.84 -16.36
CA THR A 312 0.65 16.40 -15.01
C THR A 312 2.01 16.71 -14.37
N MET A 313 2.99 15.83 -14.55
CA MET A 313 4.37 16.06 -14.09
C MET A 313 5.02 17.25 -14.79
N GLU A 314 4.76 17.47 -16.08
CA GLU A 314 5.24 18.66 -16.78
C GLU A 314 4.63 19.96 -16.22
N ILE A 315 3.33 19.95 -15.91
CA ILE A 315 2.65 21.08 -15.26
C ILE A 315 3.28 21.33 -13.88
N ALA A 316 3.44 20.28 -13.07
CA ALA A 316 4.06 20.38 -11.74
C ALA A 316 5.50 20.93 -11.81
N ARG A 317 6.30 20.49 -12.79
CA ARG A 317 7.67 20.99 -13.02
C ARG A 317 7.67 22.45 -13.44
N LYS A 318 6.78 22.87 -14.35
CA LYS A 318 6.63 24.28 -14.76
C LYS A 318 6.25 25.20 -13.60
N CYS A 319 5.50 24.70 -12.63
CA CYS A 319 5.16 25.42 -11.40
C CYS A 319 6.31 25.48 -10.37
N GLY A 320 7.39 24.71 -10.56
CA GLY A 320 8.43 24.49 -9.54
C GLY A 320 7.97 23.61 -8.37
N TYR A 321 6.87 22.88 -8.53
CA TYR A 321 6.30 22.02 -7.48
C TYR A 321 7.13 20.77 -7.26
N VAL A 322 7.64 20.15 -8.33
CA VAL A 322 8.53 18.97 -8.25
C VAL A 322 9.87 19.28 -7.57
N ASP A 323 10.34 20.52 -7.68
CA ASP A 323 11.58 20.95 -7.00
C ASP A 323 11.34 21.29 -5.53
N ALA A 324 10.10 21.64 -5.17
CA ALA A 324 9.69 22.00 -3.81
C ALA A 324 9.19 20.79 -3.00
N VAL A 325 8.70 19.75 -3.68
CA VAL A 325 8.09 18.55 -3.11
C VAL A 325 8.51 17.35 -3.96
N SER A 326 8.88 16.23 -3.31
CA SER A 326 9.27 14.99 -4.01
C SER A 326 8.33 14.64 -5.17
N ALA A 327 8.89 14.17 -6.30
CA ALA A 327 8.17 13.92 -7.56
C ALA A 327 7.04 12.87 -7.49
N ASP A 328 6.90 12.18 -6.36
CA ASP A 328 5.96 11.08 -6.14
C ASP A 328 4.86 11.45 -5.13
N THR A 329 4.19 12.59 -5.34
CA THR A 329 3.08 13.01 -4.47
C THR A 329 1.74 12.49 -4.96
N GLU A 330 0.86 12.18 -4.00
CA GLU A 330 -0.53 11.79 -4.23
C GLU A 330 -1.32 12.85 -5.04
N ASP A 331 -0.92 14.11 -4.96
CA ASP A 331 -1.48 15.21 -5.75
C ASP A 331 -1.24 15.00 -7.25
N ILE A 332 -0.02 14.64 -7.66
CA ILE A 332 0.33 14.38 -9.07
C ILE A 332 -0.49 13.19 -9.61
N ASN A 333 -0.57 12.11 -8.82
CA ASN A 333 -1.34 10.92 -9.20
C ASN A 333 -2.85 11.19 -9.27
N THR A 334 -3.37 12.06 -8.40
CA THR A 334 -4.79 12.46 -8.42
C THR A 334 -5.14 13.25 -9.68
N PHE A 335 -4.29 14.21 -10.06
CA PHE A 335 -4.50 14.97 -11.30
C PHE A 335 -4.30 14.13 -12.56
N ALA A 336 -3.34 13.21 -12.56
CA ALA A 336 -3.15 12.27 -13.65
C ALA A 336 -4.41 11.41 -13.88
N ARG A 337 -5.06 10.92 -12.82
CA ARG A 337 -6.31 10.14 -12.92
C ARG A 337 -7.48 10.97 -13.44
N GLN A 338 -7.63 12.21 -12.98
CA GLN A 338 -8.66 13.12 -13.46
C GLN A 338 -8.44 13.49 -14.93
N LEU A 339 -7.20 13.73 -15.34
CA LEU A 339 -6.86 14.07 -16.71
C LEU A 339 -7.02 12.88 -17.67
N ALA A 340 -6.73 11.66 -17.20
CA ALA A 340 -6.93 10.43 -17.95
C ALA A 340 -8.41 10.12 -18.24
N THR A 341 -9.30 10.49 -17.31
CA THR A 341 -10.75 10.21 -17.40
C THR A 341 -11.57 11.38 -17.94
N ALA A 342 -11.00 12.59 -18.03
CA ALA A 342 -11.70 13.77 -18.55
C ALA A 342 -12.02 13.67 -20.04
N GLU A 343 -13.24 14.07 -20.42
CA GLU A 343 -13.62 14.27 -21.82
C GLU A 343 -12.75 15.35 -22.47
N ALA A 344 -12.59 15.27 -23.80
CA ALA A 344 -11.71 16.17 -24.55
C ALA A 344 -11.99 17.66 -24.31
N ALA A 345 -13.26 18.04 -24.10
CA ALA A 345 -13.65 19.42 -23.82
C ALA A 345 -13.24 19.91 -22.41
N ASP A 346 -13.03 19.01 -21.45
CA ASP A 346 -12.74 19.35 -20.05
C ASP A 346 -11.27 19.16 -19.66
N LYS A 347 -10.45 18.50 -20.49
CA LYS A 347 -9.02 18.31 -20.22
C LYS A 347 -8.29 19.62 -19.91
N GLU A 348 -8.61 20.69 -20.64
CA GLU A 348 -7.98 21.99 -20.43
C GLU A 348 -8.36 22.61 -19.06
N ARG A 349 -9.57 22.35 -18.56
CA ARG A 349 -9.98 22.79 -17.22
C ARG A 349 -9.21 22.04 -16.13
N VAL A 350 -9.02 20.74 -16.28
CA VAL A 350 -8.23 19.92 -15.34
C VAL A 350 -6.77 20.39 -15.29
N LYS A 351 -6.18 20.68 -16.46
CA LYS A 351 -4.81 21.24 -16.55
C LYS A 351 -4.67 22.59 -15.85
N ASN A 352 -5.63 23.50 -16.07
CA ASN A 352 -5.63 24.81 -15.43
C ASN A 352 -5.80 24.70 -13.90
N ALA A 353 -6.64 23.77 -13.42
CA ALA A 353 -6.80 23.52 -11.99
C ALA A 353 -5.50 22.98 -11.35
N ALA A 354 -4.84 22.02 -12.01
CA ALA A 354 -3.54 21.49 -11.57
C ALA A 354 -2.48 22.60 -11.47
N GLN A 355 -2.36 23.43 -12.52
CA GLN A 355 -1.43 24.57 -12.56
C GLN A 355 -1.68 25.55 -11.41
N MET A 356 -2.94 25.92 -11.15
CA MET A 356 -3.30 26.83 -10.05
C MET A 356 -2.92 26.26 -8.68
N LEU A 357 -3.22 24.98 -8.44
CA LEU A 357 -2.94 24.33 -7.16
C LEU A 357 -1.44 24.16 -6.92
N PHE A 358 -0.68 23.68 -7.90
CA PHE A 358 0.76 23.53 -7.78
C PHE A 358 1.46 24.88 -7.55
N THR A 359 1.04 25.93 -8.26
CA THR A 359 1.57 27.29 -8.06
C THR A 359 1.27 27.81 -6.65
N SER A 360 0.03 27.60 -6.17
CA SER A 360 -0.38 28.00 -4.82
C SER A 360 0.42 27.26 -3.74
N ALA A 361 0.60 25.94 -3.89
CA ALA A 361 1.37 25.11 -2.97
C ALA A 361 2.83 25.55 -2.87
N VAL A 362 3.49 25.80 -4.01
CA VAL A 362 4.88 26.33 -4.03
C VAL A 362 4.97 27.70 -3.36
N THR A 363 3.99 28.57 -3.59
CA THR A 363 3.95 29.90 -2.98
C THR A 363 3.83 29.81 -1.45
N ASN A 364 2.95 28.93 -0.95
CA ASN A 364 2.79 28.72 0.48
C ASN A 364 4.04 28.11 1.13
N LEU A 365 4.69 27.14 0.48
CA LEU A 365 5.93 26.55 0.97
C LEU A 365 7.06 27.60 1.09
N LYS A 366 7.18 28.48 0.10
CA LYS A 366 8.14 29.60 0.13
C LYS A 366 7.84 30.64 1.19
N ALA A 367 6.58 30.80 1.60
CA ALA A 367 6.21 31.72 2.66
C ALA A 367 6.46 31.15 4.07
N ILE A 368 6.58 29.83 4.18
CA ILE A 368 6.88 29.11 5.44
C ILE A 368 8.40 29.03 5.68
N GLN A 369 9.19 28.96 4.61
CA GLN A 369 10.66 29.03 4.64
C GLN A 369 11.16 30.45 4.84
#